data_AF-R7A2C0-F1
#
_entry.id   AF-R7A2C0-F1
#
_cell.length_a   1.000
_cell.length_b   1.000
_cell.length_c   1.000
_cell.angle_alpha   90.00
_cell.angle_beta   90.00
_cell.angle_gamma   90.00
#
_symmetry.space_group_name_H-M   'P 1'
#
loop_
_entity.id
_entity.type
_entity.pdbx_description
1 polymer ?
#
loop_
_entity_poly.entity_id
_entity_poly.type
_entity_poly.pdbx_seq_one_letter_code
_entity_poly.pdbx_strand_id
1 'polypeptide(L)'
;MDPSYTHIGSHDDLLGKNPSKELEQKYSNEQQVSPQTPPAFILHSSDDTVVPVANSVNYYTALVNNKVSASLHIYPVGGHGWGYNDSFPYKRQWTGELEKWLREINK
;
A
#
# COMPACT_ATOMS: atom_id res chain seq x y z
N MET A 1 -5.26 9.23 -5.85
CA MET A 1 -4.00 9.97 -5.73
C MET A 1 -4.28 11.30 -5.04
N ASP A 2 -4.80 11.27 -3.82
CA ASP A 2 -5.09 12.50 -3.06
C ASP A 2 -3.79 13.32 -2.83
N PRO A 3 -3.74 14.59 -3.24
CA PRO A 3 -2.56 15.43 -3.09
C PRO A 3 -2.06 15.59 -1.64
N SER A 4 -2.91 15.35 -0.64
CA SER A 4 -2.55 15.49 0.78
C SER A 4 -1.64 14.38 1.31
N TYR A 5 -1.58 13.22 0.64
CA TYR A 5 -0.73 12.09 1.08
C TYR A 5 -0.18 11.24 -0.07
N THR A 6 -0.28 11.68 -1.33
CA THR A 6 0.37 11.01 -2.47
C THR A 6 1.84 11.41 -2.60
N HIS A 7 2.62 10.59 -3.31
CA HIS A 7 3.91 11.04 -3.81
C HIS A 7 3.70 11.98 -5.01
N ILE A 8 3.99 13.27 -4.82
CA ILE A 8 3.62 14.32 -5.78
C ILE A 8 4.28 14.16 -7.15
N GLY A 9 5.53 13.65 -7.21
CA GLY A 9 6.20 13.41 -8.48
C GLY A 9 5.46 12.38 -9.33
N SER A 10 5.05 11.26 -8.73
CA SER A 10 4.28 10.21 -9.42
C SER A 10 2.87 10.67 -9.78
N HIS A 11 2.27 11.52 -8.94
CA HIS A 11 1.00 12.16 -9.23
C HIS A 11 1.08 12.99 -10.51
N ASP A 12 2.06 13.89 -10.60
CA ASP A 12 2.20 14.79 -11.74
C ASP A 12 2.61 14.06 -13.02
N ASP A 13 3.48 13.05 -12.92
CA ASP A 13 3.90 12.24 -14.08
C ASP A 13 2.74 11.42 -14.67
N LEU A 14 1.82 10.94 -13.82
CA LEU A 14 0.70 10.12 -14.26
C LEU A 14 -0.53 10.95 -14.68
N LEU A 15 -0.87 11.97 -13.89
CA LEU A 15 -2.13 12.71 -14.03
C LEU A 15 -1.94 14.11 -14.65
N GLY A 16 -0.70 14.58 -14.76
CA GLY A 16 -0.37 15.96 -15.08
C GLY A 16 -0.41 16.86 -13.85
N LYS A 17 0.12 18.09 -13.98
CA LYS A 17 0.22 19.07 -12.88
C LYS A 17 -1.11 19.66 -12.40
N ASN A 18 -2.16 19.55 -13.22
CA ASN A 18 -3.48 20.10 -12.95
C ASN A 18 -4.56 19.09 -13.34
N PRO A 19 -4.62 17.93 -12.67
CA PRO A 19 -5.63 16.94 -12.98
C PRO A 19 -7.01 17.39 -12.48
N SER A 20 -8.06 16.77 -12.99
CA SER A 20 -9.39 16.94 -12.42
C SER A 20 -9.52 16.12 -11.13
N LYS A 21 -10.41 16.53 -10.22
CA LYS A 21 -10.69 15.80 -8.99
C LYS A 21 -11.19 14.38 -9.26
N GLU A 22 -12.00 14.22 -10.32
CA GLU A 22 -12.50 12.92 -10.74
C GLU A 22 -11.35 11.99 -11.14
N LEU A 23 -10.29 12.53 -11.73
CA LEU A 23 -9.11 11.78 -12.11
C LEU A 23 -8.28 11.37 -10.89
N GLU A 24 -8.07 12.30 -9.96
CA GLU A 24 -7.41 12.02 -8.67
C GLU A 24 -8.13 10.91 -7.89
N GLN A 25 -9.47 11.00 -7.82
CA GLN A 25 -10.35 10.00 -7.18
C GLN A 25 -10.28 8.65 -7.89
N LYS A 26 -10.35 8.65 -9.23
CA LYS A 26 -10.26 7.42 -10.04
C LYS A 26 -8.97 6.65 -9.80
N TYR A 27 -7.85 7.35 -9.62
CA TYR A 27 -6.56 6.73 -9.32
C TYR A 27 -6.25 6.68 -7.81
N SER A 28 -7.24 6.91 -6.96
CA SER A 28 -7.14 6.68 -5.52
C SER A 28 -7.57 5.24 -5.23
N ASN A 29 -6.61 4.33 -5.06
CA ASN A 29 -6.85 2.89 -5.00
C ASN A 29 -7.82 2.50 -3.87
N GLU A 30 -7.78 3.20 -2.74
CA GLU A 30 -8.69 3.01 -1.60
C GLU A 30 -10.16 3.27 -1.95
N GLN A 31 -10.43 4.10 -2.97
CA GLN A 31 -11.78 4.40 -3.45
C GLN A 31 -12.25 3.41 -4.52
N GLN A 32 -11.36 2.58 -5.05
CA GLN A 32 -11.65 1.61 -6.12
C GLN A 32 -11.83 0.18 -5.61
N VAL A 33 -11.69 -0.05 -4.31
CA VAL A 33 -11.86 -1.37 -3.71
C VAL A 33 -13.33 -1.81 -3.81
N SER A 34 -13.53 -3.06 -4.23
CA SER A 34 -14.84 -3.71 -4.28
C SER A 34 -14.77 -5.14 -3.71
N PRO A 35 -15.91 -5.82 -3.53
CA PRO A 35 -15.91 -7.24 -3.12
C PRO A 35 -15.23 -8.19 -4.13
N GLN A 36 -14.91 -7.73 -5.34
CA GLN A 36 -14.18 -8.50 -6.36
C GLN A 36 -12.67 -8.26 -6.31
N THR A 37 -12.20 -7.30 -5.51
CA THR A 37 -10.77 -7.08 -5.30
C THR A 37 -10.14 -8.36 -4.72
N PRO A 38 -9.01 -8.83 -5.26
CA PRO A 38 -8.35 -10.03 -4.74
C PRO A 38 -7.80 -9.79 -3.33
N PRO A 39 -7.55 -10.85 -2.55
CA PRO A 39 -6.90 -10.70 -1.26
C PRO A 39 -5.53 -10.01 -1.38
N ALA A 40 -5.17 -9.22 -0.38
CA ALA A 40 -3.97 -8.39 -0.42
C ALA A 40 -3.04 -8.63 0.78
N PHE A 41 -1.74 -8.60 0.52
CA PHE A 41 -0.69 -8.58 1.53
C PHE A 41 0.11 -7.29 1.37
N ILE A 42 0.08 -6.42 2.38
CA ILE A 42 0.58 -5.05 2.30
C ILE A 42 1.70 -4.87 3.31
N LEU A 43 2.83 -4.35 2.83
CA LEU A 43 4.01 -4.02 3.63
C LEU A 43 4.30 -2.52 3.49
N HIS A 44 4.67 -1.86 4.58
CA HIS A 44 5.11 -0.46 4.56
C HIS A 44 6.03 -0.16 5.75
N SER A 45 6.83 0.90 5.65
CA SER A 45 7.56 1.49 6.77
C SER A 45 6.91 2.80 7.24
N SER A 46 6.81 3.01 8.56
CA SER A 46 6.25 4.23 9.15
C SER A 46 7.12 5.47 8.90
N ASP A 47 8.42 5.28 8.68
CA ASP A 47 9.40 6.34 8.39
C ASP A 47 9.59 6.57 6.88
N ASP A 48 8.71 6.04 6.02
CA ASP A 48 8.71 6.39 4.60
C ASP A 48 8.28 7.85 4.40
N THR A 49 9.24 8.70 4.03
CA THR A 49 9.02 10.12 3.77
C THR A 49 8.70 10.42 2.30
N VAL A 50 8.73 9.42 1.42
CA VAL A 50 8.46 9.56 -0.02
C VAL A 50 7.00 9.23 -0.30
N VAL A 51 6.51 8.12 0.25
CA VAL A 51 5.11 7.71 0.18
C VAL A 51 4.57 7.58 1.60
N PRO A 52 3.70 8.49 2.06
CA PRO A 52 3.13 8.41 3.40
C PRO A 52 2.43 7.07 3.67
N VAL A 53 2.68 6.49 4.85
CA VAL A 53 2.10 5.21 5.31
C VAL A 53 0.55 5.18 5.25
N ALA A 54 -0.08 6.35 5.30
CA ALA A 54 -1.53 6.52 5.16
C ALA A 54 -2.10 5.84 3.90
N ASN A 55 -1.34 5.79 2.80
CA ASN A 55 -1.77 5.08 1.57
C ASN A 55 -2.09 3.61 1.86
N SER A 56 -1.22 2.91 2.59
CA SER A 56 -1.44 1.49 2.94
C SER A 56 -2.54 1.30 3.98
N VAL A 57 -2.62 2.19 4.97
CA VAL A 57 -3.66 2.13 6.01
C VAL A 57 -5.05 2.34 5.40
N ASN A 58 -5.21 3.34 4.53
CA ASN A 58 -6.47 3.64 3.87
C ASN A 58 -6.90 2.51 2.93
N TYR A 59 -5.97 1.97 2.14
CA TYR A 59 -6.26 0.85 1.24
C TYR A 59 -6.65 -0.42 2.02
N TYR A 60 -5.93 -0.77 3.09
CA TYR A 60 -6.28 -1.88 3.98
C TYR A 60 -7.67 -1.70 4.60
N THR A 61 -7.97 -0.50 5.10
CA THR A 61 -9.28 -0.19 5.70
C THR A 61 -10.40 -0.38 4.68
N ALA A 62 -10.19 0.07 3.43
CA ALA A 62 -11.16 -0.12 2.34
C ALA A 62 -11.37 -1.60 1.98
N LEU A 63 -10.30 -2.42 1.98
CA LEU A 63 -10.37 -3.87 1.78
C LEU A 63 -11.22 -4.55 2.86
N VAL A 64 -10.94 -4.26 4.13
CA VAL A 64 -11.70 -4.82 5.26
C VAL A 64 -13.18 -4.42 5.20
N ASN A 65 -13.47 -3.14 4.91
CA ASN A 65 -14.85 -2.64 4.77
C ASN A 65 -15.62 -3.35 3.64
N ASN A 66 -14.93 -3.74 2.57
CA ASN A 66 -15.50 -4.51 1.46
C ASN A 66 -15.45 -6.04 1.67
N LYS A 67 -15.08 -6.50 2.86
CA LYS A 67 -14.95 -7.92 3.23
C LYS A 67 -13.92 -8.68 2.38
N VAL A 68 -12.91 -7.98 1.88
CA VAL A 68 -11.78 -8.58 1.18
C VAL A 68 -10.73 -8.99 2.20
N SER A 69 -10.26 -10.24 2.10
CA SER A 69 -9.20 -10.75 3.00
C SER A 69 -7.91 -9.97 2.77
N ALA A 70 -7.33 -9.42 3.84
CA ALA A 70 -6.13 -8.60 3.73
C ALA A 70 -5.23 -8.74 4.96
N SER A 71 -3.93 -8.55 4.76
CA SER A 71 -2.92 -8.41 5.83
C SER A 71 -2.15 -7.12 5.62
N LEU A 72 -1.90 -6.39 6.71
CA LEU A 72 -1.12 -5.16 6.72
C LEU A 72 -0.03 -5.27 7.77
N HIS A 73 1.22 -5.11 7.34
CA HIS A 73 2.39 -5.10 8.21
C HIS A 73 3.10 -3.76 8.04
N ILE A 74 3.17 -3.00 9.13
CA ILE A 74 3.85 -1.70 9.19
C ILE A 74 5.04 -1.83 10.12
N TYR A 75 6.24 -1.57 9.60
CA TYR A 75 7.47 -1.58 10.38
C TYR A 75 7.87 -0.15 10.77
N PRO A 76 8.46 0.08 11.95
CA PRO A 76 8.75 1.44 12.42
C PRO A 76 9.85 2.13 11.61
N VAL A 77 10.78 1.37 11.01
CA VAL A 77 11.91 1.88 10.23
C VAL A 77 12.14 1.11 8.94
N GLY A 78 12.77 1.75 7.96
CA GLY A 78 13.15 1.15 6.68
C GLY A 78 13.22 2.15 5.52
N GLY A 79 12.57 3.30 5.67
CA GLY A 79 12.42 4.30 4.63
C GLY A 79 11.70 3.77 3.40
N HIS A 80 11.85 4.49 2.30
CA HIS A 80 11.27 4.11 1.02
C HIS A 80 12.08 3.05 0.29
N GLY A 81 11.40 2.10 -0.38
CA GLY A 81 12.00 1.27 -1.43
C GLY A 81 12.99 0.19 -0.97
N TRP A 82 12.86 -0.34 0.26
CA TRP A 82 13.77 -1.38 0.77
C TRP A 82 13.65 -2.74 0.04
N GLY A 83 12.51 -3.04 -0.59
CA GLY A 83 12.34 -4.19 -1.49
C GLY A 83 12.80 -5.53 -0.88
N TYR A 84 13.68 -6.25 -1.57
CA TYR A 84 14.26 -7.52 -1.07
C TYR A 84 15.66 -7.34 -0.45
N ASN A 85 16.06 -6.11 -0.09
CA ASN A 85 17.43 -5.82 0.35
C ASN A 85 17.76 -6.51 1.69
N ASP A 86 18.92 -7.17 1.76
CA ASP A 86 19.45 -7.81 2.97
C ASP A 86 19.69 -6.83 4.12
N SER A 87 19.88 -5.54 3.83
CA SER A 87 20.06 -4.51 4.87
C SER A 87 18.76 -4.12 5.57
N PHE A 88 17.59 -4.54 5.08
CA PHE A 88 16.32 -4.19 5.71
C PHE A 88 16.19 -4.90 7.08
N PRO A 89 16.03 -4.16 8.20
CA PRO A 89 16.08 -4.75 9.54
C PRO A 89 15.03 -5.86 9.79
N TYR A 90 13.90 -5.79 9.10
CA TYR A 90 12.79 -6.73 9.26
C TYR A 90 12.69 -7.75 8.13
N LYS A 91 13.77 -7.95 7.34
CA LYS A 91 13.75 -8.84 6.17
C LYS A 91 13.20 -10.22 6.49
N ARG A 92 13.74 -10.88 7.51
CA ARG A 92 13.34 -12.24 7.88
C ARG A 92 11.86 -12.31 8.27
N GLN A 93 11.38 -11.31 9.01
CA GLN A 93 10.02 -11.22 9.51
C GLN A 93 9.04 -11.13 8.34
N TRP A 94 9.18 -10.11 7.48
CA TRP A 94 8.23 -9.90 6.40
C TRP A 94 8.24 -11.06 5.40
N THR A 95 9.41 -11.66 5.12
CA THR A 95 9.47 -12.82 4.21
C THR A 95 8.78 -14.05 4.78
N GLY A 96 8.90 -14.29 6.10
CA GLY A 96 8.21 -15.40 6.75
C GLY A 96 6.70 -15.18 6.83
N GLU A 97 6.28 -13.95 7.10
CA GLU A 97 4.87 -13.54 7.09
C GLU A 97 4.25 -13.71 5.69
N LEU A 98 4.95 -13.26 4.65
CA LEU A 98 4.51 -13.44 3.26
C LEU A 98 4.46 -14.92 2.87
N GLU A 99 5.48 -15.72 3.21
CA GLU A 99 5.48 -17.15 2.94
C GLU A 99 4.25 -17.83 3.57
N LYS A 100 4.00 -17.54 4.85
CA LYS A 100 2.83 -18.08 5.55
C LYS A 100 1.54 -17.65 4.86
N TRP A 101 1.39 -16.37 4.55
CA TRP A 101 0.21 -15.84 3.88
C TRP A 101 -0.04 -16.54 2.53
N LEU A 102 0.99 -16.68 1.69
CA LEU A 102 0.89 -17.39 0.39
C LEU A 102 0.45 -18.85 0.53
N ARG A 103 0.87 -19.53 1.59
CA ARG A 103 0.47 -20.92 1.87
C ARG A 103 -0.96 -21.06 2.36
N GLU A 104 -1.54 -19.98 2.90
CA GLU A 104 -2.85 -20.00 3.58
C GLU A 104 -3.94 -19.28 2.78
N ILE A 105 -3.59 -18.39 1.85
CA ILE A 105 -4.53 -17.52 1.10
C ILE A 105 -5.64 -18.27 0.33
N ASN A 106 -5.39 -19.54 -0.04
CA ASN A 106 -6.33 -20.37 -0.82
C ASN A 106 -6.90 -21.54 0.00
N LYS A 107 -6.69 -21.56 1.31
CA LYS A 107 -7.31 -22.54 2.22
C LYS A 107 -8.62 -21.99 2.76
#